data_AF-A0A1V5G0V8-F1
#
_entry.id   AF-A0A1V5G0V8-F1
#
_cell.length_a   1.000
_cell.length_b   1.000
_cell.length_c   1.000
_cell.angle_alpha   90.00
_cell.angle_beta   90.00
_cell.angle_gamma   90.00
#
_symmetry.space_group_name_H-M   'P 1'
#
loop_
_entity.id
_entity.type
_entity.pdbx_description
1 polymer ?
#
loop_
_entity_poly.entity_id
_entity_poly.type
_entity_poly.pdbx_seq_one_letter_code
_entity_poly.pdbx_strand_id
1 'polypeptide(L)'
;MIVLLALLQGLLLYLAEQGQTHGIWPLAELHGRVCWYSLVLVVPTMMMLSLQRVADRRFAWQALGSFGVVLALSLWAGWNATGAAGLAADEVLAPFGFTLAISAFVALPYLQVSILQRRWSGAYPLLFERAWHNTLSLALTGVFVGLGWLMLVLWGELFALVKIHFFRDLFREKPFIYLATGLLFGLGMLIGRTQSSAIRTARSIVLALLYGLLPVLAMIAVMFLASLPFTGLEPLWKTGHAGLILGWVIVLHVGLLNAVLQDGREQLPYPLPLRWLIQLSIALLPIYAALAVYGLGLRVEQYGWTPTRVWAAIALAVLSLYALGYSASFLRAPARWMPHLPRINIAVSLVVVALGLLANSPVLDPHRIAVASQLNRFERSTDNTQLDLDYLRFEGGRQGVVALRGLLAHPRIQADDEKRQEIEELLARQVRWGVGELDASELAGNPETLRTRLKLATGAIAPDADYLRWVIARPEYSQARACRSNGNACVLLSLDVDSDGDKEYLLCNLHDRKSVQCELASRESTGWRYAGPVSFYNYDNKAEPDLRSALRAGQVDVVQPRWGRLHIAGLTPQPVEDQQGEIPTDCQQSCAESAERNAVADPTSDDPAVTSPSDSN
;
A
#
# COMPACT_ATOMS: atom_id res chain seq x y z
N MET A 1 -5.92 -15.10 34.61
CA MET A 1 -4.85 -15.59 33.72
C MET A 1 -4.88 -14.91 32.34
N ILE A 2 -6.00 -14.95 31.58
CA ILE A 2 -6.07 -14.34 30.23
C ILE A 2 -5.73 -12.84 30.25
N VAL A 3 -6.33 -12.06 31.15
CA VAL A 3 -6.04 -10.61 31.30
C VAL A 3 -4.58 -10.35 31.66
N LEU A 4 -3.99 -11.18 32.53
CA LEU A 4 -2.57 -11.06 32.90
C LEU A 4 -1.65 -11.34 31.71
N LEU A 5 -1.97 -12.35 30.89
CA LEU A 5 -1.20 -12.65 29.67
C LEU A 5 -1.32 -11.51 28.65
N ALA A 6 -2.49 -10.87 28.52
CA ALA A 6 -2.69 -9.74 27.61
C ALA A 6 -2.00 -8.46 28.11
N LEU A 7 -1.99 -8.21 29.42
CA LEU A 7 -1.19 -7.15 30.04
C LEU A 7 0.31 -7.39 29.83
N LEU A 8 0.77 -8.63 30.04
CA LEU A 8 2.16 -9.01 29.78
C LEU A 8 2.51 -8.84 28.30
N GLN A 9 1.59 -9.22 27.40
CA GLN A 9 1.74 -8.99 25.97
C GLN A 9 1.88 -7.49 25.65
N GLY A 10 1.03 -6.62 26.23
CA GLY A 10 1.15 -5.17 26.09
C GLY A 10 2.49 -4.63 26.62
N LEU A 11 2.93 -5.11 27.79
CA LEU A 11 4.23 -4.74 28.38
C LEU A 11 5.40 -5.17 27.48
N LEU A 12 5.38 -6.38 26.93
CA LEU A 12 6.41 -6.87 26.02
C LEU A 12 6.46 -6.04 24.73
N LEU A 13 5.32 -5.61 24.20
CA LEU A 13 5.28 -4.71 23.03
C LEU A 13 5.87 -3.33 23.35
N TYR A 14 5.59 -2.79 24.53
CA TYR A 14 6.21 -1.55 25.00
C TYR A 14 7.73 -1.66 25.16
N LEU A 15 8.23 -2.79 25.67
CA LEU A 15 9.67 -3.04 25.78
C LEU A 15 10.38 -3.03 24.42
N ALA A 16 9.68 -3.43 23.35
CA ALA A 16 10.22 -3.37 21.99
C ALA A 16 10.50 -1.93 21.55
N GLU A 17 9.58 -1.02 21.87
CA GLU A 17 9.73 0.40 21.56
C GLU A 17 10.78 1.07 22.43
N GLN A 18 10.82 0.76 23.73
CA GLN A 18 11.89 1.24 24.62
C GLN A 18 13.27 0.77 24.17
N GLY A 19 13.36 -0.48 23.69
CA GLY A 19 14.59 -1.01 23.11
C GLY A 19 15.04 -0.26 21.85
N GLN A 20 14.10 0.26 21.05
CA GLN A 20 14.41 1.15 19.93
C GLN A 20 14.94 2.51 20.40
N THR A 21 14.24 3.14 21.35
CA THR A 21 14.60 4.50 21.83
C THR A 21 15.95 4.51 22.56
N HIS A 22 16.26 3.46 23.31
CA HIS A 22 17.52 3.35 24.06
C HIS A 22 18.64 2.57 23.35
N GLY A 23 18.43 2.15 22.09
CA GLY A 23 19.46 1.44 21.32
C GLY A 23 19.84 0.07 21.91
N ILE A 24 18.92 -0.62 22.58
CA ILE A 24 19.16 -1.93 23.21
C ILE A 24 19.11 -3.03 22.14
N TRP A 25 20.23 -3.69 21.90
CA TRP A 25 20.28 -4.86 21.01
C TRP A 25 19.51 -6.05 21.61
N PRO A 26 18.69 -6.81 20.84
CA PRO A 26 18.45 -6.73 19.40
C PRO A 26 17.27 -5.82 18.97
N LEU A 27 16.58 -5.17 19.91
CA LEU A 27 15.37 -4.36 19.66
C LEU A 27 15.66 -2.98 19.02
N ALA A 28 16.91 -2.52 19.10
CA ALA A 28 17.41 -1.37 18.38
C ALA A 28 17.32 -1.53 16.85
N GLU A 29 17.48 -2.77 16.37
CA GLU A 29 17.48 -3.07 14.94
C GLU A 29 16.09 -3.51 14.46
N LEU A 30 15.75 -3.16 13.21
CA LEU A 30 14.44 -3.45 12.65
C LEU A 30 14.17 -4.97 12.58
N HIS A 31 15.16 -5.80 12.25
CA HIS A 31 14.99 -7.26 12.18
C HIS A 31 14.60 -7.86 13.54
N GLY A 32 15.22 -7.39 14.63
CA GLY A 32 14.93 -7.86 15.97
C GLY A 32 13.54 -7.43 16.43
N ARG A 33 13.13 -6.20 16.08
CA ARG A 33 11.76 -5.73 16.31
C ARG A 33 10.73 -6.56 15.55
N VAL A 34 10.94 -6.84 14.28
CA VAL A 34 10.00 -7.65 13.47
C VAL A 34 9.80 -9.02 14.10
N CYS A 35 10.87 -9.67 14.55
CA CYS A 35 10.81 -10.94 15.26
C CYS A 35 10.01 -10.81 16.57
N TRP A 36 10.34 -9.81 17.39
CA TRP A 36 9.70 -9.59 18.66
C TRP A 36 8.20 -9.30 18.54
N TYR A 37 7.82 -8.34 17.69
CA TYR A 37 6.42 -7.99 17.44
C TYR A 37 5.63 -9.20 16.91
N SER A 38 6.18 -9.95 15.96
CA SER A 38 5.53 -11.14 15.41
C SER A 38 5.30 -12.21 16.47
N LEU A 39 6.31 -12.50 17.28
CA LEU A 39 6.22 -13.50 18.35
C LEU A 39 5.23 -13.09 19.44
N VAL A 40 5.33 -11.86 19.93
CA VAL A 40 4.51 -11.33 21.02
C VAL A 40 3.06 -11.14 20.59
N LEU A 41 2.79 -10.81 19.33
CA LEU A 41 1.41 -10.70 18.83
C LEU A 41 0.80 -12.07 18.52
N VAL A 42 1.52 -12.96 17.83
CA VAL A 42 0.91 -14.20 17.30
C VAL A 42 0.84 -15.29 18.36
N VAL A 43 1.96 -15.59 19.03
CA VAL A 43 2.05 -16.77 19.91
C VAL A 43 1.15 -16.62 21.15
N PRO A 44 1.23 -15.54 21.95
CA PRO A 44 0.33 -15.33 23.08
C PRO A 44 -1.14 -15.29 22.69
N THR A 45 -1.50 -14.64 21.58
CA THR A 45 -2.90 -14.57 21.13
C THR A 45 -3.45 -15.94 20.74
N MET A 46 -2.68 -16.74 19.98
CA MET A 46 -3.06 -18.12 19.65
C MET A 46 -3.21 -18.98 20.91
N MET A 47 -2.31 -18.80 21.88
CA MET A 47 -2.39 -19.51 23.16
C MET A 47 -3.60 -19.07 23.98
N MET A 48 -3.89 -17.76 24.08
CA MET A 48 -5.08 -17.26 24.78
C MET A 48 -6.39 -17.83 24.22
N LEU A 49 -6.48 -17.95 22.90
CA LEU A 49 -7.61 -18.58 22.22
C LEU A 49 -7.66 -20.11 22.39
N SER A 50 -6.52 -20.75 22.60
CA SER A 50 -6.41 -22.22 22.74
C SER A 50 -6.47 -22.72 24.18
N LEU A 51 -6.32 -21.83 25.17
CA LEU A 51 -6.24 -22.17 26.59
C LEU A 51 -7.52 -22.86 27.08
N GLN A 52 -7.42 -24.16 27.36
CA GLN A 52 -8.45 -24.93 28.06
C GLN A 52 -7.92 -25.57 29.34
N ARG A 53 -6.68 -26.09 29.34
CA ARG A 53 -5.95 -26.57 30.52
C ARG A 53 -4.45 -26.30 30.34
N VAL A 54 -3.83 -25.65 31.32
CA VAL A 54 -2.40 -25.22 31.26
C VAL A 54 -1.43 -26.39 31.38
N ALA A 55 -1.84 -27.49 32.02
CA ALA A 55 -0.97 -28.62 32.35
C ALA A 55 -0.80 -29.67 31.21
N ASP A 56 -1.36 -29.44 30.02
CA ASP A 56 -1.21 -30.41 28.93
C ASP A 56 0.14 -30.22 28.22
N ARG A 57 0.98 -31.27 28.22
CA ARG A 57 2.27 -31.28 27.52
C ARG A 57 2.12 -30.97 26.03
N ARG A 58 0.97 -31.29 25.40
CA ARG A 58 0.70 -30.96 23.99
C ARG A 58 0.56 -29.47 23.75
N PHE A 59 -0.05 -28.74 24.69
CA PHE A 59 -0.18 -27.29 24.62
C PHE A 59 1.21 -26.64 24.63
N ALA A 60 2.12 -27.11 25.47
CA ALA A 60 3.50 -26.63 25.50
C ALA A 60 4.27 -26.92 24.19
N TRP A 61 4.14 -28.13 23.64
CA TRP A 61 4.75 -28.46 22.34
C TRP A 61 4.19 -27.66 21.17
N GLN A 62 2.89 -27.37 21.18
CA GLN A 62 2.26 -26.52 20.17
C GLN A 62 2.70 -25.06 20.30
N ALA A 63 2.81 -24.54 21.52
CA ALA A 63 3.36 -23.21 21.77
C ALA A 63 4.79 -23.11 21.25
N LEU A 64 5.63 -24.12 21.52
CA LEU A 64 7.02 -24.18 21.05
C LEU A 64 7.10 -24.31 19.51
N GLY A 65 6.24 -25.12 18.91
CA GLY A 65 6.15 -25.27 17.46
C GLY A 65 5.74 -23.97 16.77
N SER A 66 4.67 -23.32 17.25
CA SER A 66 4.25 -22.01 16.75
C SER A 66 5.32 -20.95 16.95
N PHE A 67 6.02 -20.95 18.08
CA PHE A 67 7.16 -20.07 18.33
C PHE A 67 8.26 -20.28 17.29
N GLY A 68 8.68 -21.52 17.04
CA GLY A 68 9.72 -21.82 16.05
C GLY A 68 9.34 -21.39 14.63
N VAL A 69 8.09 -21.65 14.21
CA VAL A 69 7.60 -21.25 12.88
C VAL A 69 7.53 -19.73 12.74
N VAL A 70 6.93 -19.03 13.72
CA VAL A 70 6.82 -17.56 13.69
C VAL A 70 8.20 -16.91 13.73
N LEU A 71 9.13 -17.44 14.54
CA LEU A 71 10.51 -16.96 14.59
C LEU A 71 11.21 -17.13 13.23
N ALA A 72 11.12 -18.31 12.60
CA ALA A 72 11.76 -18.56 11.32
C ALA A 72 11.25 -17.62 10.21
N LEU A 73 9.93 -17.41 10.12
CA LEU A 73 9.34 -16.52 9.13
C LEU A 73 9.65 -15.04 9.41
N SER A 74 9.64 -14.63 10.67
CA SER A 74 9.93 -13.24 11.05
C SER A 74 11.42 -12.91 10.90
N LEU A 75 12.33 -13.86 11.11
CA LEU A 75 13.74 -13.71 10.76
C LEU A 75 13.93 -13.50 9.26
N TRP A 76 13.22 -14.28 8.43
CA TRP A 76 13.28 -14.12 6.98
C TRP A 76 12.72 -12.76 6.53
N ALA A 77 11.54 -12.38 7.02
CA ALA A 77 10.93 -11.09 6.71
C ALA A 77 11.81 -9.92 7.17
N GLY A 78 12.37 -10.02 8.39
CA GLY A 78 13.32 -9.05 8.93
C GLY A 78 14.57 -8.93 8.06
N TRP A 79 15.15 -10.05 7.63
CA TRP A 79 16.31 -10.09 6.73
C TRP A 79 16.04 -9.42 5.38
N ASN A 80 14.88 -9.69 4.78
CA ASN A 80 14.47 -9.08 3.52
C ASN A 80 14.17 -7.57 3.67
N ALA A 81 13.65 -7.14 4.82
CA ALA A 81 13.39 -5.73 5.11
C ALA A 81 14.64 -4.92 5.51
N THR A 82 15.75 -5.58 5.88
CA THR A 82 16.98 -4.94 6.41
C THR A 82 18.21 -5.16 5.53
N GLY A 83 18.10 -4.79 4.24
CA GLY A 83 19.21 -4.90 3.28
C GLY A 83 20.02 -3.62 3.02
N ALA A 84 19.41 -2.46 3.24
CA ALA A 84 20.00 -1.13 3.03
C ALA A 84 19.19 -0.07 3.77
N ALA A 85 19.81 1.08 4.06
CA ALA A 85 19.10 2.25 4.57
C ALA A 85 18.06 2.74 3.56
N GLY A 86 16.92 3.23 4.05
CA GLY A 86 15.86 3.81 3.23
C GLY A 86 14.95 2.84 2.48
N LEU A 87 15.12 1.52 2.69
CA LEU A 87 14.18 0.53 2.14
C LEU A 87 12.76 0.81 2.64
N ALA A 88 11.77 0.70 1.75
CA ALA A 88 10.35 0.70 2.07
C ALA A 88 10.01 -0.60 2.80
N ALA A 89 10.32 -0.65 4.10
CA ALA A 89 10.12 -1.84 4.92
C ALA A 89 8.63 -2.23 5.02
N ASP A 90 7.73 -1.26 4.87
CA ASP A 90 6.28 -1.44 4.82
C ASP A 90 5.83 -2.32 3.65
N GLU A 91 6.46 -2.19 2.47
CA GLU A 91 6.18 -3.04 1.30
C GLU A 91 6.47 -4.53 1.55
N VAL A 92 7.42 -4.83 2.44
CA VAL A 92 7.74 -6.21 2.86
C VAL A 92 6.90 -6.65 4.05
N LEU A 93 6.78 -5.78 5.07
CA LEU A 93 6.26 -6.14 6.38
C LEU A 93 4.72 -6.13 6.44
N ALA A 94 4.04 -5.27 5.67
CA ALA A 94 2.58 -5.24 5.67
C ALA A 94 1.97 -6.53 5.08
N PRO A 95 2.39 -7.04 3.90
CA PRO A 95 1.92 -8.32 3.40
C PRO A 95 2.31 -9.50 4.31
N PHE A 96 3.52 -9.46 4.88
CA PHE A 96 3.98 -10.46 5.85
C PHE A 96 3.08 -10.52 7.08
N GLY A 97 2.79 -9.38 7.72
CA GLY A 97 1.92 -9.32 8.90
C GLY A 97 0.51 -9.83 8.61
N PHE A 98 -0.07 -9.44 7.47
CA PHE A 98 -1.40 -9.88 7.05
C PHE A 98 -1.47 -11.39 6.80
N THR A 99 -0.50 -11.94 6.07
CA THR A 99 -0.49 -13.35 5.69
C THR A 99 -0.11 -14.26 6.87
N LEU A 100 0.75 -13.78 7.77
CA LEU A 100 1.03 -14.43 9.04
C LEU A 100 -0.22 -14.49 9.92
N ALA A 101 -0.96 -13.38 10.04
CA ALA A 101 -2.21 -13.33 10.80
C ALA A 101 -3.26 -14.29 10.23
N ILE A 102 -3.46 -14.32 8.90
CA ILE A 102 -4.37 -15.27 8.24
C ILE A 102 -3.92 -16.71 8.49
N SER A 103 -2.64 -17.02 8.30
CA SER A 103 -2.12 -18.38 8.48
C SER A 103 -2.28 -18.86 9.92
N ALA A 104 -1.97 -18.00 10.89
CA ALA A 104 -2.18 -18.28 12.31
C ALA A 104 -3.67 -18.47 12.65
N PHE A 105 -4.54 -17.62 12.11
CA PHE A 105 -5.98 -17.70 12.31
C PHE A 105 -6.59 -19.00 11.74
N VAL A 106 -6.19 -19.39 10.52
CA VAL A 106 -6.66 -20.62 9.88
C VAL A 106 -6.09 -21.87 10.56
N ALA A 107 -4.85 -21.83 11.06
CA ALA A 107 -4.23 -22.94 11.79
C ALA A 107 -4.83 -23.14 13.20
N LEU A 108 -5.36 -22.08 13.81
CA LEU A 108 -5.82 -22.08 15.19
C LEU A 108 -6.92 -23.12 15.51
N PRO A 109 -8.00 -23.29 14.71
CA PRO A 109 -8.97 -24.36 14.92
C PRO A 109 -8.36 -25.76 14.91
N TYR A 110 -7.36 -26.03 14.05
CA TYR A 110 -6.66 -27.32 14.00
C TYR A 110 -5.86 -27.58 15.27
N LEU A 111 -5.18 -26.55 15.78
CA LEU A 111 -4.46 -26.62 17.06
C LEU A 111 -5.44 -26.90 18.21
N GLN A 112 -6.55 -26.15 18.28
CA GLN A 112 -7.61 -26.36 19.28
C GLN A 112 -8.19 -27.79 19.23
N VAL A 113 -8.48 -28.32 18.04
CA VAL A 113 -9.00 -29.69 17.88
C VAL A 113 -7.96 -30.74 18.25
N SER A 114 -6.69 -30.53 17.91
CA SER A 114 -5.62 -31.48 18.25
C SER A 114 -5.35 -31.59 19.75
N ILE A 115 -5.60 -30.52 20.53
CA ILE A 115 -5.60 -30.57 22.00
C ILE A 115 -6.79 -31.38 22.50
N LEU A 116 -7.99 -31.13 21.96
CA LEU A 116 -9.25 -31.75 22.40
C LEU A 116 -9.34 -33.25 22.08
N GLN A 117 -9.10 -33.62 20.82
CA GLN A 117 -9.35 -34.96 20.29
C GLN A 117 -8.06 -35.80 20.15
N ARG A 118 -6.90 -35.24 20.51
CA ARG A 118 -5.57 -35.84 20.30
C ARG A 118 -5.23 -36.19 18.84
N ARG A 119 -6.01 -35.70 17.87
CA ARG A 119 -5.86 -35.91 16.42
C ARG A 119 -5.88 -34.56 15.70
N TRP A 120 -5.06 -34.43 14.65
CA TRP A 120 -5.00 -33.23 13.81
C TRP A 120 -6.18 -33.13 12.81
N SER A 121 -6.86 -34.25 12.55
CA SER A 121 -8.04 -34.33 11.69
C SER A 121 -9.32 -34.23 12.53
N GLY A 122 -9.96 -33.06 12.51
CA GLY A 122 -11.28 -32.84 13.10
C GLY A 122 -12.42 -33.07 12.11
N ALA A 123 -13.59 -33.42 12.61
CA ALA A 123 -14.81 -33.31 11.82
C ALA A 123 -15.05 -31.83 11.44
N TYR A 124 -15.42 -31.57 10.18
CA TYR A 124 -15.62 -30.21 9.67
C TYR A 124 -16.53 -29.31 10.53
N PRO A 125 -17.67 -29.78 11.08
CA PRO A 125 -18.53 -28.94 11.91
C PRO A 125 -17.81 -28.38 13.15
N LEU A 126 -16.89 -29.16 13.73
CA LEU A 126 -16.11 -28.73 14.89
C LEU A 126 -15.08 -27.65 14.50
N LEU A 127 -14.40 -27.82 13.36
CA LEU A 127 -13.47 -26.81 12.84
C LEU A 127 -14.21 -25.50 12.51
N PHE A 128 -15.38 -25.60 11.89
CA PHE A 128 -16.23 -24.46 11.54
C PHE A 128 -16.74 -23.73 12.80
N GLU A 129 -17.24 -24.46 13.80
CA GLU A 129 -17.66 -23.88 15.08
C GLU A 129 -16.51 -23.13 15.77
N ARG A 130 -15.32 -23.73 15.82
CA ARG A 130 -14.13 -23.12 16.43
C ARG A 130 -13.67 -21.89 15.66
N ALA A 131 -13.60 -21.96 14.33
CA ALA A 131 -13.26 -20.82 13.49
C ALA A 131 -14.20 -19.63 13.74
N TRP A 132 -15.52 -19.83 13.69
CA TRP A 132 -16.50 -18.75 13.91
C TRP A 132 -16.52 -18.25 15.35
N HIS A 133 -16.33 -19.14 16.32
CA HIS A 133 -16.18 -18.70 17.71
C HIS A 133 -14.95 -17.79 17.87
N ASN A 134 -13.81 -18.15 17.26
CA ASN A 134 -12.61 -17.31 17.28
C ASN A 134 -12.84 -15.98 16.54
N THR A 135 -13.47 -16.00 15.35
CA THR A 135 -13.81 -14.78 14.58
C THR A 135 -14.65 -13.82 15.41
N LEU A 136 -15.75 -14.30 15.98
CA LEU A 136 -16.68 -13.46 16.75
C LEU A 136 -16.08 -13.00 18.07
N SER A 137 -15.26 -13.83 18.73
CA SER A 137 -14.55 -13.44 19.94
C SER A 137 -13.56 -12.31 19.67
N LEU A 138 -12.78 -12.42 18.59
CA LEU A 138 -11.85 -11.38 18.17
C LEU A 138 -12.58 -10.11 17.73
N ALA A 139 -13.67 -10.23 16.98
CA ALA A 139 -14.49 -9.09 16.56
C ALA A 139 -15.08 -8.34 17.76
N LEU A 140 -15.67 -9.07 18.73
CA LEU A 140 -16.20 -8.48 19.95
C LEU A 140 -15.11 -7.84 20.81
N THR A 141 -13.93 -8.46 20.88
CA THR A 141 -12.77 -7.88 21.55
C THR A 141 -12.33 -6.58 20.86
N GLY A 142 -12.30 -6.55 19.53
CA GLY A 142 -11.99 -5.35 18.76
C GLY A 142 -12.98 -4.21 19.02
N VAL A 143 -14.28 -4.51 19.03
CA VAL A 143 -15.33 -3.54 19.41
C VAL A 143 -15.11 -3.03 20.84
N PHE A 144 -14.83 -3.92 21.78
CA PHE A 144 -14.57 -3.53 23.18
C PHE A 144 -13.34 -2.64 23.32
N VAL A 145 -12.24 -2.96 22.63
CA VAL A 145 -11.02 -2.14 22.59
C VAL A 145 -11.31 -0.77 21.96
N GLY A 146 -12.05 -0.74 20.85
CA GLY A 146 -12.44 0.50 20.18
C GLY A 146 -13.31 1.40 21.05
N LEU A 147 -14.32 0.83 21.72
CA LEU A 147 -15.16 1.55 22.68
C LEU A 147 -14.35 2.05 23.89
N GLY A 148 -13.42 1.23 24.39
CA GLY A 148 -12.50 1.62 25.47
C GLY A 148 -11.65 2.83 25.07
N TRP A 149 -11.07 2.81 23.87
CA TRP A 149 -10.32 3.95 23.34
C TRP A 149 -11.19 5.18 23.10
N LEU A 150 -12.39 5.01 22.56
CA LEU A 150 -13.34 6.11 22.38
C LEU A 150 -13.64 6.80 23.72
N MET A 151 -13.85 6.01 24.78
CA MET A 151 -14.09 6.53 26.13
C MET A 151 -12.86 7.25 26.71
N LEU A 152 -11.65 6.73 26.50
CA LEU A 152 -10.40 7.37 26.92
C LEU A 152 -10.17 8.70 26.18
N VAL A 153 -10.40 8.75 24.87
CA VAL A 153 -10.31 9.98 24.07
C VAL A 153 -11.33 11.00 24.57
N LEU A 154 -12.59 10.60 24.75
CA LEU A 154 -13.64 11.48 25.26
C LEU A 154 -13.28 12.03 26.65
N TRP A 155 -12.77 11.18 27.55
CA TRP A 155 -12.29 11.60 28.86
C TRP A 155 -11.16 12.62 28.72
N GLY A 156 -10.14 12.35 27.90
CA GLY A 156 -9.03 13.27 27.67
C GLY A 156 -9.47 14.63 27.13
N GLU A 157 -10.35 14.64 26.12
CA GLU A 157 -10.82 15.89 25.50
C GLU A 157 -11.81 16.67 26.39
N LEU A 158 -12.68 15.99 27.16
CA LEU A 158 -13.62 16.64 28.07
C LEU A 158 -12.89 17.45 29.16
N PHE A 159 -11.82 16.89 29.74
CA PHE A 159 -11.02 17.58 30.74
C PHE A 159 -10.12 18.66 30.11
N ALA A 160 -9.68 18.46 28.87
CA ALA A 160 -8.95 19.49 28.13
C ALA A 160 -9.79 20.76 27.90
N LEU A 161 -11.12 20.66 27.78
CA LEU A 161 -12.02 21.83 27.70
C LEU A 161 -11.99 22.69 28.97
N VAL A 162 -11.80 22.07 30.14
CA VAL A 162 -11.64 22.77 31.44
C VAL A 162 -10.17 23.14 31.69
N LYS A 163 -9.33 23.11 30.65
CA LYS A 163 -7.88 23.38 30.69
C LYS A 163 -7.07 22.38 31.54
N ILE A 164 -7.60 21.19 31.81
CA ILE A 164 -6.86 20.10 32.46
C ILE A 164 -6.32 19.17 31.38
N HIS A 165 -5.07 19.38 30.96
CA HIS A 165 -4.44 18.60 29.88
C HIS A 165 -3.81 17.27 30.32
N PHE A 166 -3.63 17.06 31.63
CA PHE A 166 -2.99 15.87 32.19
C PHE A 166 -3.49 14.53 31.62
N PHE A 167 -4.82 14.34 31.54
CA PHE A 167 -5.39 13.09 31.03
C PHE A 167 -5.14 12.87 29.55
N ARG A 168 -5.28 13.94 28.75
CA ARG A 168 -5.01 13.90 27.32
C ARG A 168 -3.55 13.55 27.04
N ASP A 169 -2.64 14.14 27.79
CA ASP A 169 -1.20 13.92 27.63
C ASP A 169 -0.85 12.49 28.09
N LEU A 170 -1.33 12.06 29.27
CA LEU A 170 -1.14 10.70 29.78
C LEU A 170 -1.69 9.62 28.85
N PHE A 171 -2.85 9.81 28.24
CA PHE A 171 -3.45 8.80 27.36
C PHE A 171 -2.77 8.71 25.99
N ARG A 172 -2.04 9.75 25.59
CA ARG A 172 -1.23 9.78 24.37
C ARG A 172 0.20 9.29 24.62
N GLU A 173 0.60 9.09 25.88
CA GLU A 173 1.88 8.46 26.20
C GLU A 173 1.92 7.01 25.72
N LYS A 174 3.00 6.68 25.03
CA LYS A 174 3.30 5.34 24.50
C LYS A 174 3.13 4.22 25.54
N PRO A 175 3.71 4.27 26.75
CA PRO A 175 3.51 3.22 27.75
C PRO A 175 2.04 3.00 28.08
N PHE A 176 1.27 4.08 28.20
CA PHE A 176 -0.16 3.99 28.49
C PHE A 176 -0.89 3.32 27.33
N ILE A 177 -0.60 3.69 26.08
CA ILE A 177 -1.23 3.10 24.89
C ILE A 177 -1.05 1.57 24.86
N TYR A 178 0.17 1.07 25.04
CA TYR A 178 0.45 -0.37 25.00
C TYR A 178 -0.20 -1.13 26.17
N LEU A 179 -0.08 -0.63 27.40
CA LEU A 179 -0.65 -1.29 28.58
C LEU A 179 -2.19 -1.24 28.58
N ALA A 180 -2.78 -0.09 28.26
CA ALA A 180 -4.22 0.08 28.17
C ALA A 180 -4.81 -0.79 27.05
N THR A 181 -4.18 -0.83 25.87
CA THR A 181 -4.62 -1.71 24.78
C THR A 181 -4.53 -3.18 25.17
N GLY A 182 -3.43 -3.61 25.81
CA GLY A 182 -3.29 -4.97 26.31
C GLY A 182 -4.33 -5.33 27.38
N LEU A 183 -4.63 -4.40 28.30
CA LEU A 183 -5.67 -4.57 29.31
C LEU A 183 -7.06 -4.69 28.68
N LEU A 184 -7.43 -3.75 27.81
CA LEU A 184 -8.71 -3.74 27.11
C LEU A 184 -8.88 -4.99 26.24
N PHE A 185 -7.83 -5.41 25.54
CA PHE A 185 -7.83 -6.64 24.75
C PHE A 185 -8.04 -7.87 25.64
N GLY A 186 -7.33 -7.97 26.76
CA GLY A 186 -7.47 -9.06 27.72
C GLY A 186 -8.86 -9.14 28.35
N LEU A 187 -9.44 -7.99 28.70
CA LEU A 187 -10.81 -7.89 29.22
C LEU A 187 -11.84 -8.25 28.14
N GLY A 188 -11.71 -7.74 26.93
CA GLY A 188 -12.58 -8.07 25.80
C GLY A 188 -12.55 -9.57 25.48
N MET A 189 -11.37 -10.18 25.47
CA MET A 189 -11.19 -11.62 25.31
C MET A 189 -11.83 -12.42 26.44
N LEU A 190 -11.70 -11.96 27.69
CA LEU A 190 -12.35 -12.60 28.84
C LEU A 190 -13.87 -12.54 28.72
N ILE A 191 -14.44 -11.39 28.36
CA ILE A 191 -15.88 -11.19 28.17
C ILE A 191 -16.41 -12.09 27.04
N GLY A 192 -15.73 -12.10 25.89
CA GLY A 192 -16.11 -12.97 24.77
C GLY A 192 -16.16 -14.44 25.17
N ARG A 193 -15.18 -14.88 25.98
CA ARG A 193 -15.12 -16.27 26.43
C ARG A 193 -16.17 -16.61 27.50
N THR A 194 -16.47 -15.72 28.44
CA THR A 194 -17.47 -15.98 29.49
C THR A 194 -18.89 -15.94 28.93
N GLN A 195 -19.16 -15.05 27.97
CA GLN A 195 -20.46 -14.90 27.33
C GLN A 195 -20.64 -15.82 26.11
N SER A 196 -20.33 -17.10 26.29
CA SER A 196 -20.39 -18.10 25.20
C SER A 196 -21.79 -18.25 24.58
N SER A 197 -22.86 -18.00 25.37
CA SER A 197 -24.24 -17.96 24.88
C SER A 197 -24.47 -16.78 23.94
N ALA A 198 -24.00 -15.57 24.30
CA ALA A 198 -24.11 -14.38 23.46
C ALA A 198 -23.37 -14.55 22.14
N ILE A 199 -22.16 -15.14 22.14
CA ILE A 199 -21.43 -15.45 20.91
C ILE A 199 -22.20 -16.44 20.04
N ARG A 200 -22.81 -17.47 20.65
CA ARG A 200 -23.60 -18.46 19.90
C ARG A 200 -24.83 -17.81 19.27
N THR A 201 -25.53 -16.94 19.98
CA THR A 201 -26.67 -16.18 19.45
C THR A 201 -26.23 -15.22 18.35
N ALA A 202 -25.15 -14.45 18.56
CA ALA A 202 -24.60 -13.55 17.56
C ALA A 202 -24.19 -14.30 16.29
N ARG A 203 -23.57 -15.47 16.43
CA ARG A 203 -23.27 -16.37 15.31
C ARG A 203 -24.53 -16.74 14.54
N SER A 204 -25.58 -17.17 15.23
CA SER A 204 -26.84 -17.54 14.58
C SER A 204 -27.46 -16.35 13.82
N ILE A 205 -27.42 -15.15 14.40
CA ILE A 205 -27.94 -13.93 13.75
C ILE A 205 -27.11 -13.58 12.50
N VAL A 206 -25.78 -13.51 12.63
CA VAL A 206 -24.88 -13.20 11.50
C VAL A 206 -25.07 -14.21 10.39
N LEU A 207 -25.09 -15.50 10.72
CA LEU A 207 -25.28 -16.54 9.72
C LEU A 207 -26.68 -16.51 9.08
N ALA A 208 -27.72 -16.11 9.81
CA ALA A 208 -29.05 -15.90 9.25
C ALA A 208 -29.10 -14.72 8.27
N LEU A 209 -28.35 -13.64 8.54
CA LEU A 209 -28.20 -12.52 7.60
C LEU A 209 -27.45 -12.96 6.33
N LEU A 210 -26.33 -13.68 6.49
CA LEU A 210 -25.58 -14.24 5.36
C LEU A 210 -26.42 -15.21 4.53
N TYR A 211 -27.27 -15.99 5.19
CA TYR A 211 -28.25 -16.87 4.54
C TYR A 211 -29.21 -16.08 3.63
N GLY A 212 -29.69 -14.90 4.05
CA GLY A 212 -30.54 -14.05 3.22
C GLY A 212 -29.81 -13.43 2.01
N LEU A 213 -28.50 -13.21 2.12
CA LEU A 213 -27.69 -12.53 1.09
C LEU A 213 -27.22 -13.45 -0.04
N LEU A 214 -27.12 -14.78 0.21
CA LEU A 214 -26.62 -15.73 -0.79
C LEU A 214 -27.41 -15.70 -2.12
N PRO A 215 -28.76 -15.72 -2.12
CA PRO A 215 -29.52 -15.62 -3.36
C PRO A 215 -29.29 -14.32 -4.13
N VAL A 216 -29.15 -13.19 -3.42
CA VAL A 216 -28.89 -11.89 -4.04
C VAL A 216 -27.52 -11.90 -4.73
N LEU A 217 -26.50 -12.44 -4.06
CA LEU A 217 -25.18 -12.59 -4.67
C LEU A 217 -25.21 -13.54 -5.88
N ALA A 218 -25.94 -14.65 -5.78
CA ALA A 218 -26.11 -15.59 -6.90
C ALA A 218 -26.78 -14.90 -8.11
N MET A 219 -27.80 -14.08 -7.87
CA MET A 219 -28.47 -13.29 -8.90
C MET A 219 -27.50 -12.31 -9.57
N ILE A 220 -26.76 -11.53 -8.78
CA ILE A 220 -25.77 -10.57 -9.28
C ILE A 220 -24.70 -11.28 -10.11
N ALA A 221 -24.21 -12.44 -9.65
CA ALA A 221 -23.21 -13.21 -10.37
C ALA A 221 -23.76 -13.70 -11.73
N VAL A 222 -24.94 -14.31 -11.75
CA VAL A 222 -25.53 -14.80 -13.01
C VAL A 222 -25.81 -13.63 -13.96
N MET A 223 -26.37 -12.52 -13.47
CA MET A 223 -26.65 -11.34 -14.29
C MET A 223 -25.38 -10.70 -14.87
N PHE A 224 -24.33 -10.56 -14.07
CA PHE A 224 -23.05 -10.02 -14.53
C PHE A 224 -22.46 -10.87 -15.65
N LEU A 225 -22.46 -12.20 -15.49
CA LEU A 225 -21.89 -13.07 -16.52
C LEU A 225 -22.77 -13.12 -17.77
N ALA A 226 -24.10 -13.01 -17.61
CA ALA A 226 -25.04 -12.93 -18.71
C ALA A 226 -24.97 -11.62 -19.49
N SER A 227 -24.44 -10.54 -18.90
CA SER A 227 -24.26 -9.26 -19.61
C SER A 227 -22.98 -9.20 -20.45
N LEU A 228 -21.94 -9.98 -20.10
CA LEU A 228 -20.65 -9.97 -20.81
C LEU A 228 -20.73 -10.28 -22.32
N PRO A 229 -21.58 -11.20 -22.82
CA PRO A 229 -21.75 -11.41 -24.25
C PRO A 229 -22.27 -10.17 -25.00
N PHE A 230 -22.98 -9.26 -24.33
CA PHE A 230 -23.55 -8.06 -24.92
C PHE A 230 -22.61 -6.84 -24.79
N THR A 231 -21.87 -6.73 -23.68
CA THR A 231 -20.97 -5.59 -23.41
C THR A 231 -19.53 -5.82 -23.87
N GLY A 232 -19.14 -7.07 -24.10
CA GLY A 232 -17.76 -7.46 -24.38
C GLY A 232 -16.87 -7.48 -23.14
N LEU A 233 -15.64 -7.96 -23.31
CA LEU A 233 -14.65 -8.08 -22.23
C LEU A 233 -13.75 -6.84 -22.09
N GLU A 234 -13.71 -5.97 -23.10
CA GLU A 234 -12.81 -4.82 -23.13
C GLU A 234 -13.06 -3.80 -22.00
N PRO A 235 -14.31 -3.44 -21.66
CA PRO A 235 -14.59 -2.53 -20.53
C PRO A 235 -14.05 -3.07 -19.20
N LEU A 236 -14.02 -4.40 -19.03
CA LEU A 236 -13.54 -5.06 -17.82
C LEU A 236 -12.06 -4.72 -17.56
N TRP A 237 -11.23 -4.75 -18.61
CA TRP A 237 -9.78 -4.58 -18.46
C TRP A 237 -9.35 -3.12 -18.35
N LYS A 238 -10.14 -2.19 -18.93
CA LYS A 238 -9.90 -0.74 -18.84
C LYS A 238 -9.99 -0.22 -17.39
N THR A 239 -10.83 -0.81 -16.54
CA THR A 239 -11.02 -0.37 -15.14
C THR A 239 -9.81 -0.56 -14.21
N GLY A 240 -8.85 -1.41 -14.58
CA GLY A 240 -7.66 -1.72 -13.75
C GLY A 240 -7.92 -2.55 -12.48
N HIS A 241 -9.16 -2.64 -12.00
CA HIS A 241 -9.52 -3.28 -10.73
C HIS A 241 -10.45 -4.50 -10.88
N ALA A 242 -10.81 -4.89 -12.10
CA ALA A 242 -11.74 -5.99 -12.36
C ALA A 242 -11.33 -7.31 -11.70
N GLY A 243 -10.04 -7.69 -11.75
CA GLY A 243 -9.55 -8.93 -11.13
C GLY A 243 -9.84 -9.00 -9.62
N LEU A 244 -9.74 -7.87 -8.92
CA LEU A 244 -10.04 -7.76 -7.49
C LEU A 244 -11.53 -7.96 -7.23
N ILE A 245 -12.41 -7.32 -8.01
CA ILE A 245 -13.87 -7.44 -7.88
C ILE A 245 -14.31 -8.89 -8.17
N LEU A 246 -13.80 -9.50 -9.25
CA LEU A 246 -14.09 -10.89 -9.59
C LEU A 246 -13.63 -11.86 -8.48
N GLY A 247 -12.46 -11.60 -7.88
CA GLY A 247 -11.97 -12.35 -6.73
C GLY A 247 -12.91 -12.24 -5.52
N TRP A 248 -13.41 -11.03 -5.23
CA TRP A 248 -14.38 -10.82 -4.14
C TRP A 248 -15.70 -11.53 -4.37
N VAL A 249 -16.18 -11.62 -5.61
CA VAL A 249 -17.36 -12.43 -5.94
C VAL A 249 -17.14 -13.88 -5.50
N ILE A 250 -15.97 -14.47 -5.80
CA ILE A 250 -15.65 -15.85 -5.38
C ILE A 250 -15.56 -15.95 -3.85
N VAL A 251 -14.84 -15.04 -3.19
CA VAL A 251 -14.69 -15.02 -1.72
C VAL A 251 -16.07 -14.96 -1.03
N LEU A 252 -16.92 -14.02 -1.45
CA LEU A 252 -18.25 -13.85 -0.90
C LEU A 252 -19.11 -15.08 -1.19
N HIS A 253 -19.05 -15.64 -2.39
CA HIS A 253 -19.83 -16.83 -2.73
C HIS A 253 -19.45 -18.03 -1.87
N VAL A 254 -18.14 -18.26 -1.69
CA VAL A 254 -17.61 -19.31 -0.81
C VAL A 254 -18.03 -19.05 0.64
N GLY A 255 -17.84 -17.82 1.14
CA GLY A 255 -18.20 -17.46 2.51
C GLY A 255 -19.69 -17.63 2.82
N LEU A 256 -20.56 -17.13 1.94
CA LEU A 256 -22.01 -17.24 2.06
C LEU A 256 -22.47 -18.70 1.95
N LEU A 257 -21.90 -19.48 1.03
CA LEU A 257 -22.27 -20.89 0.91
C LEU A 257 -21.88 -21.70 2.16
N ASN A 258 -20.71 -21.41 2.74
CA ASN A 258 -20.30 -22.02 4.01
C ASN A 258 -21.19 -21.60 5.18
N ALA A 259 -21.66 -20.35 5.17
CA ALA A 259 -22.62 -19.85 6.15
C ALA A 259 -23.98 -20.55 6.07
N VAL A 260 -24.39 -21.07 4.90
CA VAL A 260 -25.60 -21.90 4.74
C VAL A 260 -25.34 -23.36 5.13
N LEU A 261 -24.14 -23.88 4.85
CA LEU A 261 -23.81 -25.29 5.08
C LEU A 261 -23.83 -25.68 6.58
N GLN A 262 -23.37 -24.79 7.48
CA GLN A 262 -23.25 -24.89 8.95
C GLN A 262 -23.06 -26.30 9.56
N ASP A 263 -24.10 -27.13 9.50
CA ASP A 263 -24.22 -28.44 10.15
C ASP A 263 -24.05 -29.63 9.17
N GLY A 264 -23.67 -29.38 7.92
CA GLY A 264 -23.57 -30.44 6.89
C GLY A 264 -24.93 -30.93 6.41
N ARG A 265 -25.95 -30.04 6.38
CA ARG A 265 -27.28 -30.35 5.85
C ARG A 265 -27.17 -30.88 4.42
N GLU A 266 -27.99 -31.86 4.07
CA GLU A 266 -27.91 -32.50 2.74
C GLU A 266 -28.57 -31.68 1.62
N GLN A 267 -29.42 -30.69 1.97
CA GLN A 267 -30.17 -29.88 1.00
C GLN A 267 -30.17 -28.39 1.35
N LEU A 268 -30.20 -27.56 0.30
CA LEU A 268 -30.39 -26.10 0.40
C LEU A 268 -31.80 -25.78 0.90
N PRO A 269 -31.97 -25.02 1.99
CA PRO A 269 -33.28 -24.72 2.56
C PRO A 269 -34.01 -23.56 1.84
N TYR A 270 -33.88 -23.50 0.51
CA TYR A 270 -34.51 -22.49 -0.33
C TYR A 270 -35.57 -23.09 -1.25
N PRO A 271 -36.58 -22.31 -1.69
CA PRO A 271 -37.52 -22.75 -2.70
C PRO A 271 -36.81 -23.07 -4.03
N LEU A 272 -37.42 -23.93 -4.84
CA LEU A 272 -36.82 -24.46 -6.07
C LEU A 272 -36.19 -23.39 -6.98
N PRO A 273 -36.85 -22.27 -7.33
CA PRO A 273 -36.27 -21.28 -8.26
C PRO A 273 -34.96 -20.69 -7.74
N LEU A 274 -34.91 -20.38 -6.46
CA LEU A 274 -33.76 -19.77 -5.82
C LEU A 274 -32.61 -20.77 -5.66
N ARG A 275 -32.95 -22.05 -5.42
CA ARG A 275 -31.99 -23.15 -5.41
C ARG A 275 -31.34 -23.33 -6.79
N TRP A 276 -32.11 -23.30 -7.88
CA TRP A 276 -31.57 -23.37 -9.25
C TRP A 276 -30.63 -22.20 -9.54
N LEU A 277 -31.00 -20.98 -9.13
CA LEU A 277 -30.16 -19.80 -9.30
C LEU A 277 -28.80 -19.96 -8.59
N ILE A 278 -28.79 -20.40 -7.32
CA ILE A 278 -27.56 -20.63 -6.56
C ILE A 278 -26.71 -21.74 -7.19
N GLN A 279 -27.34 -22.82 -7.65
CA GLN A 279 -26.65 -23.90 -8.32
C GLN A 279 -26.00 -23.45 -9.63
N LEU A 280 -26.71 -22.65 -10.42
CA LEU A 280 -26.18 -22.05 -11.63
C LEU A 280 -24.99 -21.14 -11.30
N SER A 281 -25.09 -20.26 -10.31
CA SER A 281 -23.96 -19.39 -9.93
C SER A 281 -22.73 -20.19 -9.46
N ILE A 282 -22.92 -21.30 -8.77
CA ILE A 282 -21.81 -22.19 -8.37
C ILE A 282 -21.14 -22.82 -9.59
N ALA A 283 -21.93 -23.29 -10.56
CA ALA A 283 -21.41 -23.84 -11.80
C ALA A 283 -20.55 -22.83 -12.58
N LEU A 284 -20.89 -21.54 -12.50
CA LEU A 284 -20.21 -20.44 -13.18
C LEU A 284 -18.97 -19.89 -12.46
N LEU A 285 -18.71 -20.25 -11.19
CA LEU A 285 -17.52 -19.78 -10.45
C LEU A 285 -16.17 -19.97 -11.16
N PRO A 286 -15.91 -21.08 -11.89
CA PRO A 286 -14.66 -21.24 -12.63
C PRO A 286 -14.45 -20.17 -13.70
N ILE A 287 -15.52 -19.63 -14.29
CA ILE A 287 -15.42 -18.56 -15.29
C ILE A 287 -14.95 -17.27 -14.62
N TYR A 288 -15.44 -16.94 -13.43
CA TYR A 288 -14.93 -15.82 -12.64
C TYR A 288 -13.45 -15.95 -12.33
N ALA A 289 -13.03 -17.15 -11.92
CA ALA A 289 -11.62 -17.43 -11.64
C ALA A 289 -10.77 -17.28 -12.91
N ALA A 290 -11.22 -17.82 -14.05
CA ALA A 290 -10.53 -17.71 -15.33
C ALA A 290 -10.40 -16.24 -15.79
N LEU A 291 -11.46 -15.45 -15.68
CA LEU A 291 -11.42 -14.01 -15.99
C LEU A 291 -10.43 -13.28 -15.08
N ALA A 292 -10.44 -13.56 -13.77
CA ALA A 292 -9.52 -12.90 -12.85
C ALA A 292 -8.05 -13.27 -13.11
N VAL A 293 -7.77 -14.54 -13.41
CA VAL A 293 -6.43 -15.03 -13.80
C VAL A 293 -5.98 -14.40 -15.12
N TYR A 294 -6.86 -14.34 -16.12
CA TYR A 294 -6.58 -13.70 -17.40
C TYR A 294 -6.26 -12.20 -17.23
N GLY A 295 -7.05 -11.49 -16.43
CA GLY A 295 -6.80 -10.07 -16.11
C GLY A 295 -5.46 -9.83 -15.42
N LEU A 296 -5.06 -10.71 -14.51
CA LEU A 296 -3.72 -10.66 -13.91
C LEU A 296 -2.64 -10.96 -14.95
N GLY A 297 -2.85 -11.94 -15.82
CA GLY A 297 -1.95 -12.31 -16.91
C GLY A 297 -1.63 -11.13 -17.83
N LEU A 298 -2.64 -10.40 -18.28
CA LEU A 298 -2.48 -9.19 -19.09
C LEU A 298 -1.58 -8.15 -18.40
N ARG A 299 -1.75 -7.95 -17.08
CA ARG A 299 -0.93 -6.99 -16.32
C ARG A 299 0.50 -7.46 -16.12
N VAL A 300 0.71 -8.77 -15.95
CA VAL A 300 2.05 -9.36 -15.86
C VAL A 300 2.78 -9.27 -17.20
N GLU A 301 2.08 -9.47 -18.31
CA GLU A 301 2.64 -9.32 -19.66
C GLU A 301 3.03 -7.86 -19.95
N GLN A 302 2.14 -6.90 -19.62
CA GLN A 302 2.36 -5.48 -19.87
C GLN A 302 3.43 -4.86 -18.95
N TYR A 303 3.39 -5.17 -17.65
CA TYR A 303 4.18 -4.45 -16.63
C TYR A 303 5.16 -5.34 -15.85
N GLY A 304 5.25 -6.63 -16.16
CA GLY A 304 6.09 -7.58 -15.44
C GLY A 304 5.55 -7.99 -14.06
N TRP A 305 6.32 -8.81 -13.35
CA TRP A 305 5.98 -9.24 -12.00
C TRP A 305 6.35 -8.17 -10.98
N THR A 306 5.41 -7.88 -10.07
CA THR A 306 5.63 -7.08 -8.86
C THR A 306 5.20 -7.88 -7.63
N PRO A 307 5.66 -7.54 -6.41
CA PRO A 307 5.28 -8.28 -5.20
C PRO A 307 3.77 -8.34 -5.01
N THR A 308 3.06 -7.23 -5.26
CA THR A 308 1.59 -7.15 -5.22
C THR A 308 0.93 -8.12 -6.21
N ARG A 309 1.46 -8.28 -7.42
CA ARG A 309 0.94 -9.23 -8.42
C ARG A 309 1.22 -10.68 -8.05
N VAL A 310 2.34 -10.96 -7.37
CA VAL A 310 2.63 -12.31 -6.84
C VAL A 310 1.64 -12.66 -5.72
N TRP A 311 1.39 -11.74 -4.79
CA TRP A 311 0.35 -11.94 -3.76
C TRP A 311 -1.04 -12.12 -4.38
N ALA A 312 -1.37 -11.35 -5.41
CA ALA A 312 -2.61 -11.52 -6.17
C ALA A 312 -2.68 -12.90 -6.85
N ALA A 313 -1.57 -13.40 -7.41
CA ALA A 313 -1.50 -14.73 -8.02
C ALA A 313 -1.72 -15.84 -6.98
N ILE A 314 -1.10 -15.72 -5.79
CA ILE A 314 -1.29 -16.66 -4.68
C ILE A 314 -2.76 -16.67 -4.23
N ALA A 315 -3.36 -15.49 -4.05
CA ALA A 315 -4.77 -15.36 -3.69
C ALA A 315 -5.67 -15.97 -4.77
N LEU A 316 -5.44 -15.65 -6.05
CA LEU A 316 -6.20 -16.21 -7.17
C LEU A 316 -6.04 -17.72 -7.32
N ALA A 317 -4.87 -18.29 -6.99
CA ALA A 317 -4.69 -19.73 -6.96
C ALA A 317 -5.61 -20.39 -5.92
N VAL A 318 -5.68 -19.83 -4.70
CA VAL A 318 -6.60 -20.29 -3.64
C VAL A 318 -8.06 -20.15 -4.09
N LEU A 319 -8.44 -19.00 -4.65
CA LEU A 319 -9.81 -18.76 -5.13
C LEU A 319 -10.19 -19.70 -6.27
N SER A 320 -9.25 -20.00 -7.18
CA SER A 320 -9.45 -20.96 -8.26
C SER A 320 -9.67 -22.37 -7.73
N LEU A 321 -8.94 -22.79 -6.69
CA LEU A 321 -9.16 -24.09 -6.04
C LEU A 321 -10.56 -24.19 -5.42
N TYR A 322 -11.05 -23.11 -4.79
CA TYR A 322 -12.44 -23.07 -4.30
C TYR A 322 -13.46 -23.12 -5.43
N ALA A 323 -13.30 -22.26 -6.45
CA ALA A 323 -14.20 -22.17 -7.60
C ALA A 323 -14.32 -23.51 -8.34
N LEU A 324 -13.18 -24.14 -8.64
CA LEU A 324 -13.11 -25.44 -9.30
C LEU A 324 -13.62 -26.55 -8.39
N GLY A 325 -13.25 -26.56 -7.11
CA GLY A 325 -13.69 -27.59 -6.16
C GLY A 325 -15.21 -27.59 -5.99
N TYR A 326 -15.81 -26.41 -5.81
CA TYR A 326 -17.26 -26.27 -5.59
C TYR A 326 -18.04 -26.59 -6.85
N SER A 327 -17.63 -26.03 -8.00
CA SER A 327 -18.27 -26.32 -9.29
C SER A 327 -18.14 -27.80 -9.66
N ALA A 328 -16.96 -28.41 -9.51
CA ALA A 328 -16.77 -29.82 -9.83
C ALA A 328 -17.52 -30.77 -8.88
N SER A 329 -17.73 -30.37 -7.62
CA SER A 329 -18.62 -31.11 -6.71
C SER A 329 -20.07 -31.10 -7.22
N PHE A 330 -20.55 -29.92 -7.60
CA PHE A 330 -21.89 -29.73 -8.14
C PHE A 330 -22.10 -30.48 -9.46
N LEU A 331 -21.19 -30.33 -10.43
CA LEU A 331 -21.30 -30.94 -11.76
C LEU A 331 -21.21 -32.48 -11.73
N ARG A 332 -20.43 -33.06 -10.81
CA ARG A 332 -20.31 -34.52 -10.69
C ARG A 332 -21.52 -35.17 -10.02
N ALA A 333 -22.12 -34.51 -9.04
CA ALA A 333 -23.26 -35.05 -8.30
C ALA A 333 -24.29 -33.96 -7.94
N PRO A 334 -25.08 -33.45 -8.91
CA PRO A 334 -26.00 -32.32 -8.70
C PRO A 334 -27.05 -32.56 -7.59
N ALA A 335 -27.37 -33.83 -7.32
CA ALA A 335 -28.29 -34.22 -6.26
C ALA A 335 -27.64 -34.33 -4.85
N ARG A 336 -26.31 -34.51 -4.75
CA ARG A 336 -25.59 -34.82 -3.48
C ARG A 336 -24.23 -34.13 -3.38
N TRP A 337 -24.11 -32.90 -3.86
CA TRP A 337 -22.82 -32.18 -3.90
C TRP A 337 -22.41 -31.51 -2.58
N MET A 338 -23.37 -31.15 -1.70
CA MET A 338 -23.10 -30.48 -0.42
C MET A 338 -22.18 -31.29 0.53
N PRO A 339 -22.31 -32.62 0.68
CA PRO A 339 -21.42 -33.44 1.52
C PRO A 339 -19.94 -33.41 1.14
N HIS A 340 -19.58 -33.00 -0.08
CA HIS A 340 -18.19 -32.92 -0.53
C HIS A 340 -17.53 -31.57 -0.19
N LEU A 341 -18.30 -30.49 -0.01
CA LEU A 341 -17.76 -29.16 0.30
C LEU A 341 -16.89 -29.12 1.57
N PRO A 342 -17.24 -29.80 2.68
CA PRO A 342 -16.38 -29.90 3.85
C PRO A 342 -14.95 -30.36 3.55
N ARG A 343 -14.80 -31.35 2.66
CA ARG A 343 -13.49 -31.91 2.30
C ARG A 343 -12.67 -30.89 1.50
N ILE A 344 -13.32 -30.18 0.58
CA ILE A 344 -12.70 -29.12 -0.22
C ILE A 344 -12.23 -28.00 0.71
N ASN A 345 -13.05 -27.56 1.66
CA ASN A 345 -12.68 -26.49 2.59
C ASN A 345 -11.49 -26.86 3.46
N ILE A 346 -11.47 -28.08 4.00
CA ILE A 346 -10.32 -28.54 4.78
C ILE A 346 -9.06 -28.54 3.90
N ALA A 347 -9.13 -29.16 2.71
CA ALA A 347 -7.99 -29.22 1.79
C ALA A 347 -7.47 -27.83 1.41
N VAL A 348 -8.36 -26.91 0.99
CA VAL A 348 -7.96 -25.56 0.59
C VAL A 348 -7.49 -24.73 1.79
N SER A 349 -8.06 -24.89 2.99
CA SER A 349 -7.56 -24.19 4.18
C SER A 349 -6.13 -24.62 4.56
N LEU A 350 -5.77 -25.90 4.38
CA LEU A 350 -4.40 -26.36 4.56
C LEU A 350 -3.47 -25.81 3.48
N VAL A 351 -3.95 -25.69 2.24
CA VAL A 351 -3.22 -25.03 1.15
C VAL A 351 -2.99 -23.54 1.47
N VAL A 352 -3.96 -22.84 2.06
CA VAL A 352 -3.81 -21.44 2.49
C VAL A 352 -2.70 -21.32 3.53
N VAL A 353 -2.68 -22.19 4.55
CA VAL A 353 -1.60 -22.21 5.54
C VAL A 353 -0.26 -22.51 4.86
N ALA A 354 -0.20 -23.53 4.00
CA ALA A 354 1.03 -23.89 3.30
C ALA A 354 1.57 -22.74 2.42
N LEU A 355 0.70 -22.09 1.63
CA LEU A 355 1.08 -20.95 0.79
C LEU A 355 1.48 -19.74 1.63
N GLY A 356 0.81 -19.48 2.75
CA GLY A 356 1.19 -18.42 3.68
C GLY A 356 2.58 -18.66 4.30
N LEU A 357 2.92 -19.89 4.65
CA LEU A 357 4.27 -20.24 5.12
C LEU A 357 5.30 -20.13 3.98
N LEU A 358 5.00 -20.69 2.81
CA LEU A 358 5.93 -20.71 1.66
C LEU A 358 6.22 -19.32 1.12
N ALA A 359 5.21 -18.46 1.01
CA ALA A 359 5.33 -17.09 0.50
C ALA A 359 6.13 -16.18 1.44
N ASN A 360 6.12 -16.48 2.75
CA ASN A 360 6.95 -15.78 3.74
C ASN A 360 8.28 -16.50 4.01
N SER A 361 8.73 -17.34 3.07
CA SER A 361 9.98 -18.10 3.17
C SER A 361 10.83 -17.91 1.91
N PRO A 362 12.09 -18.37 1.90
CA PRO A 362 12.95 -18.35 0.71
C PRO A 362 12.40 -19.14 -0.48
N VAL A 363 11.39 -19.99 -0.29
CA VAL A 363 10.87 -20.88 -1.34
C VAL A 363 10.02 -20.10 -2.35
N LEU A 364 9.05 -19.30 -1.88
CA LEU A 364 8.11 -18.56 -2.72
C LEU A 364 8.17 -17.05 -2.44
N ASP A 365 9.39 -16.51 -2.26
CA ASP A 365 9.61 -15.09 -1.97
C ASP A 365 9.11 -14.17 -3.09
N PRO A 366 8.07 -13.32 -2.83
CA PRO A 366 7.52 -12.40 -3.82
C PRO A 366 8.53 -11.38 -4.36
N HIS A 367 9.45 -10.90 -3.51
CA HIS A 367 10.46 -9.93 -3.92
C HIS A 367 11.50 -10.58 -4.85
N ARG A 368 11.89 -11.83 -4.56
CA ARG A 368 12.78 -12.58 -5.47
C ARG A 368 12.16 -12.78 -6.85
N ILE A 369 10.87 -13.13 -6.92
CA ILE A 369 10.16 -13.33 -8.19
C ILE A 369 10.06 -12.01 -8.98
N ALA A 370 9.71 -10.91 -8.31
CA ALA A 370 9.60 -9.60 -8.94
C ALA A 370 10.95 -9.08 -9.45
N VAL A 371 12.01 -9.14 -8.63
CA VAL A 371 13.37 -8.74 -9.02
C VAL A 371 13.88 -9.60 -10.18
N ALA A 372 13.69 -10.92 -10.15
CA ALA A 372 14.08 -11.81 -11.24
C ALA A 372 13.35 -11.47 -12.55
N SER A 373 12.08 -11.06 -12.47
CA SER A 373 11.31 -10.63 -13.65
C SER A 373 11.88 -9.34 -14.25
N GLN A 374 12.23 -8.35 -13.41
CA GLN A 374 12.86 -7.11 -13.87
C GLN A 374 14.21 -7.36 -14.55
N LEU A 375 15.05 -8.19 -13.94
CA LEU A 375 16.33 -8.58 -14.54
C LEU A 375 16.15 -9.31 -15.87
N ASN A 376 15.19 -10.23 -15.98
CA ASN A 376 14.94 -10.97 -17.22
C ASN A 376 14.38 -10.05 -18.34
N ARG A 377 13.61 -9.02 -18.00
CA ARG A 377 13.17 -8.00 -18.97
C ARG A 377 14.34 -7.16 -19.46
N PHE A 378 15.23 -6.75 -18.56
CA PHE A 378 16.49 -6.11 -18.94
C PHE A 378 17.35 -7.00 -19.84
N GLU A 379 17.44 -8.30 -19.54
CA GLU A 379 18.24 -9.20 -20.38
C GLU A 379 17.71 -9.30 -21.81
N ARG A 380 16.38 -9.26 -21.98
CA ARG A 380 15.72 -9.32 -23.28
C ARG A 380 15.63 -7.99 -24.00
N SER A 381 15.78 -6.86 -23.32
CA SER A 381 15.77 -5.54 -23.95
C SER A 381 17.15 -5.20 -24.50
N THR A 382 17.19 -4.53 -25.66
CA THR A 382 18.44 -4.03 -26.25
C THR A 382 18.89 -2.70 -25.62
N ASP A 383 18.01 -2.07 -24.86
CA ASP A 383 18.21 -0.77 -24.20
C ASP A 383 18.02 -0.88 -22.68
N ASN A 384 18.72 -0.02 -21.94
CA ASN A 384 18.77 0.09 -20.49
C ASN A 384 17.54 0.82 -19.89
N THR A 385 16.63 1.35 -20.72
CA THR A 385 15.46 2.15 -20.32
C THR A 385 14.37 1.38 -19.58
N GLN A 386 14.27 0.06 -19.75
CA GLN A 386 13.23 -0.75 -19.09
C GLN A 386 13.52 -1.09 -17.62
N LEU A 387 14.67 -0.66 -17.10
CA LEU A 387 15.11 -0.96 -15.73
C LEU A 387 14.57 0.08 -14.74
N ASP A 388 13.65 -0.36 -13.88
CA ASP A 388 13.18 0.44 -12.76
C ASP A 388 14.18 0.35 -11.59
N LEU A 389 15.16 1.26 -11.61
CA LEU A 389 16.23 1.31 -10.62
C LEU A 389 15.73 1.71 -9.22
N ASP A 390 14.73 2.60 -9.16
CA ASP A 390 14.14 3.05 -7.89
C ASP A 390 13.41 1.90 -7.22
N TYR A 391 12.64 1.11 -7.98
CA TYR A 391 12.03 -0.11 -7.50
C TYR A 391 13.08 -1.06 -6.90
N LEU A 392 14.14 -1.39 -7.66
CA LEU A 392 15.18 -2.31 -7.18
C LEU A 392 15.88 -1.78 -5.93
N ARG A 393 16.10 -0.46 -5.83
CA ARG A 393 16.78 0.14 -4.69
C ARG A 393 15.92 0.22 -3.43
N PHE A 394 14.63 0.56 -3.55
CA PHE A 394 13.80 0.94 -2.40
C PHE A 394 12.65 -0.02 -2.10
N GLU A 395 12.06 -0.66 -3.11
CA GLU A 395 10.85 -1.52 -2.96
C GLU A 395 11.13 -3.02 -3.12
N GLY A 396 12.22 -3.39 -3.80
CA GLY A 396 12.64 -4.78 -4.02
C GLY A 396 13.17 -5.50 -2.77
N GLY A 397 13.12 -4.85 -1.59
CA GLY A 397 13.74 -5.32 -0.36
C GLY A 397 15.24 -5.54 -0.54
N ARG A 398 15.82 -6.41 0.31
CA ARG A 398 17.23 -6.79 0.21
C ARG A 398 17.59 -7.43 -1.13
N GLN A 399 16.66 -8.20 -1.72
CA GLN A 399 16.88 -8.86 -3.01
C GLN A 399 17.12 -7.84 -4.13
N GLY A 400 16.38 -6.74 -4.15
CA GLY A 400 16.54 -5.66 -5.12
C GLY A 400 17.91 -4.97 -5.01
N VAL A 401 18.36 -4.67 -3.80
CA VAL A 401 19.69 -4.07 -3.56
C VAL A 401 20.83 -4.99 -3.99
N VAL A 402 20.70 -6.30 -3.70
CA VAL A 402 21.68 -7.30 -4.14
C VAL A 402 21.72 -7.38 -5.67
N ALA A 403 20.56 -7.39 -6.33
CA ALA A 403 20.47 -7.37 -7.79
C ALA A 403 21.09 -6.10 -8.38
N LEU A 404 20.83 -4.93 -7.78
CA LEU A 404 21.36 -3.66 -8.23
C LEU A 404 22.90 -3.60 -8.13
N ARG A 405 23.49 -4.14 -7.05
CA ARG A 405 24.95 -4.32 -6.95
C ARG A 405 25.49 -5.29 -7.99
N GLY A 406 24.76 -6.37 -8.27
CA GLY A 406 25.12 -7.32 -9.33
C GLY A 406 25.13 -6.69 -10.72
N LEU A 407 24.21 -5.75 -11.00
CA LEU A 407 24.15 -5.03 -12.27
C LEU A 407 25.39 -4.18 -12.55
N LEU A 408 26.09 -3.67 -11.52
CA LEU A 408 27.35 -2.94 -11.72
C LEU A 408 28.43 -3.80 -12.38
N ALA A 409 28.42 -5.12 -12.20
CA ALA A 409 29.36 -6.03 -12.85
C ALA A 409 28.92 -6.45 -14.27
N HIS A 410 27.74 -6.03 -14.72
CA HIS A 410 27.16 -6.48 -15.97
C HIS A 410 27.82 -5.78 -17.18
N PRO A 411 28.23 -6.48 -18.25
CA PRO A 411 28.95 -5.88 -19.39
C PRO A 411 28.24 -4.69 -20.03
N ARG A 412 26.90 -4.73 -20.15
CA ARG A 412 26.11 -3.61 -20.71
C ARG A 412 26.12 -2.36 -19.83
N ILE A 413 26.17 -2.51 -18.51
CA ILE A 413 26.27 -1.40 -17.56
C ILE A 413 27.72 -0.91 -17.45
N GLN A 414 28.69 -1.81 -17.63
CA GLN A 414 30.11 -1.46 -17.74
C GLN A 414 30.43 -0.73 -19.07
N ALA A 415 29.61 -0.87 -20.11
CA ALA A 415 29.76 -0.09 -21.34
C ALA A 415 29.08 1.30 -21.29
N ASP A 416 28.22 1.55 -20.31
CA ASP A 416 27.41 2.77 -20.17
C ASP A 416 27.78 3.51 -18.88
N ASP A 417 28.71 4.47 -18.99
CA ASP A 417 29.23 5.22 -17.84
C ASP A 417 28.15 6.03 -17.12
N GLU A 418 27.17 6.59 -17.85
CA GLU A 418 26.07 7.34 -17.26
C GLU A 418 25.19 6.42 -16.39
N LYS A 419 24.84 5.24 -16.92
CA LYS A 419 24.01 4.29 -16.19
C LYS A 419 24.72 3.70 -14.98
N ARG A 420 26.03 3.49 -15.06
CA ARG A 420 26.85 3.02 -13.93
C ARG A 420 26.86 4.05 -12.81
N GLN A 421 27.13 5.31 -13.13
CA GLN A 421 27.11 6.41 -12.15
C GLN A 421 25.74 6.54 -11.49
N GLU A 422 24.67 6.44 -12.26
CA GLU A 422 23.30 6.48 -11.75
C GLU A 422 23.03 5.36 -10.71
N ILE A 423 23.49 4.13 -10.99
CA ILE A 423 23.33 3.00 -10.06
C ILE A 423 24.14 3.22 -8.78
N GLU A 424 25.37 3.74 -8.89
CA GLU A 424 26.22 4.05 -7.74
C GLU A 424 25.62 5.15 -6.86
N GLU A 425 25.11 6.22 -7.45
CA GLU A 425 24.40 7.30 -6.76
C GLU A 425 23.14 6.79 -6.03
N LEU A 426 22.35 5.93 -6.69
CA LEU A 426 21.17 5.31 -6.07
C LEU A 426 21.53 4.37 -4.92
N LEU A 427 22.61 3.59 -5.03
CA LEU A 427 23.07 2.71 -3.97
C LEU A 427 23.56 3.50 -2.75
N ALA A 428 24.19 4.66 -2.95
CA ALA A 428 24.65 5.54 -1.88
C ALA A 428 23.50 6.25 -1.14
N ARG A 429 22.36 6.44 -1.79
CA ARG A 429 21.20 7.16 -1.25
C ARG A 429 20.61 6.46 -0.02
N GLN A 430 20.34 7.17 1.09
CA GLN A 430 19.79 6.58 2.31
C GLN A 430 18.27 6.78 2.52
N VAL A 431 17.60 7.61 1.71
CA VAL A 431 16.16 7.90 1.82
C VAL A 431 15.55 7.91 0.42
N ARG A 432 14.35 7.33 0.25
CA ARG A 432 13.65 7.25 -1.04
C ARG A 432 13.21 8.61 -1.60
N TRP A 433 12.69 9.48 -0.74
CA TRP A 433 12.21 10.82 -1.08
C TRP A 433 12.87 11.84 -0.16
N GLY A 434 13.43 12.90 -0.73
CA GLY A 434 14.35 13.79 0.00
C GLY A 434 15.74 13.18 0.14
N VAL A 435 16.69 14.01 0.56
CA VAL A 435 18.09 13.65 0.78
C VAL A 435 18.39 13.90 2.25
N GLY A 436 19.20 13.05 2.86
CA GLY A 436 19.62 13.21 4.26
C GLY A 436 20.04 14.65 4.50
N GLU A 437 19.39 15.31 5.45
CA GLU A 437 19.66 16.70 5.77
C GLU A 437 21.15 16.85 6.12
N LEU A 438 21.86 17.62 5.31
CA LEU A 438 22.98 18.37 5.85
C LEU A 438 22.36 19.40 6.78
N ASP A 439 22.80 19.39 8.03
CA ASP A 439 22.30 20.32 9.02
C ASP A 439 22.52 21.75 8.48
N ALA A 440 21.46 22.56 8.42
CA ALA A 440 21.55 23.91 7.89
C ALA A 440 22.59 24.75 8.67
N SER A 441 22.89 24.34 9.91
CA SER A 441 23.94 24.87 10.77
C SER A 441 25.36 24.66 10.21
N GLU A 442 25.66 23.51 9.59
CA GLU A 442 26.97 23.22 8.98
C GLU A 442 27.20 24.03 7.70
N LEU A 443 26.17 24.16 6.84
CA LEU A 443 26.28 24.97 5.62
C LEU A 443 26.36 26.47 5.92
N ALA A 444 25.66 26.96 6.95
CA ALA A 444 25.71 28.36 7.36
C ALA A 444 27.11 28.80 7.83
N GLY A 445 27.91 27.87 8.35
CA GLY A 445 29.29 28.12 8.78
C GLY A 445 30.30 28.19 7.62
N ASN A 446 30.03 27.58 6.46
CA ASN A 446 30.97 27.55 5.34
C ASN A 446 30.27 27.47 3.95
N PRO A 447 29.88 28.62 3.36
CA PRO A 447 29.20 28.68 2.07
C PRO A 447 30.01 28.13 0.89
N GLU A 448 31.34 28.00 1.00
CA GLU A 448 32.19 27.42 -0.04
C GLU A 448 31.94 25.91 -0.25
N THR A 449 31.39 25.23 0.77
CA THR A 449 30.96 23.84 0.67
C THR A 449 29.83 23.67 -0.36
N LEU A 450 28.95 24.68 -0.48
CA LEU A 450 27.89 24.69 -1.48
C LEU A 450 28.46 24.95 -2.88
N ARG A 451 29.45 25.87 -3.00
CA ARG A 451 30.11 26.18 -4.28
C ARG A 451 30.78 24.95 -4.90
N THR A 452 31.45 24.13 -4.11
CA THR A 452 32.16 22.93 -4.60
C THR A 452 31.23 21.80 -5.04
N ARG A 453 29.99 21.78 -4.55
CA ARG A 453 28.99 20.76 -4.90
C ARG A 453 28.05 21.20 -6.01
N LEU A 454 27.80 22.50 -6.14
CA LEU A 454 26.92 23.06 -7.16
C LEU A 454 27.58 22.95 -8.54
N LYS A 455 26.94 22.24 -9.48
CA LYS A 455 27.43 22.17 -10.85
C LYS A 455 27.05 23.43 -11.61
N LEU A 456 28.00 24.00 -12.33
CA LEU A 456 27.77 25.13 -13.23
C LEU A 456 27.43 24.58 -14.61
N ALA A 457 26.42 25.16 -15.26
CA ALA A 457 26.19 24.90 -16.67
C ALA A 457 27.35 25.44 -17.52
N THR A 458 27.49 24.93 -18.73
CA THR A 458 28.51 25.42 -19.66
C THR A 458 28.27 26.90 -19.96
N GLY A 459 29.28 27.75 -19.75
CA GLY A 459 29.16 29.20 -19.91
C GLY A 459 28.55 29.94 -18.72
N ALA A 460 28.20 29.26 -17.62
CA ALA A 460 27.65 29.90 -16.44
C ALA A 460 28.72 30.66 -15.62
N ILE A 461 28.34 31.81 -15.06
CA ILE A 461 29.17 32.58 -14.14
C ILE A 461 29.17 31.91 -12.76
N ALA A 462 30.35 31.83 -12.13
CA ALA A 462 30.45 31.28 -10.78
C ALA A 462 29.73 32.19 -9.76
N PRO A 463 28.87 31.64 -8.89
CA PRO A 463 28.11 32.43 -7.92
C PRO A 463 29.04 33.07 -6.90
N ASP A 464 28.72 34.29 -6.44
CA ASP A 464 29.45 34.97 -5.39
C ASP A 464 29.07 34.46 -3.98
N ALA A 465 29.85 34.82 -2.97
CA ALA A 465 29.58 34.41 -1.58
C ALA A 465 28.25 34.97 -1.06
N ASP A 466 27.77 36.08 -1.62
CA ASP A 466 26.50 36.71 -1.26
C ASP A 466 25.32 35.87 -1.77
N TYR A 467 25.37 35.37 -3.01
CA TYR A 467 24.37 34.45 -3.54
C TYR A 467 24.32 33.15 -2.75
N LEU A 468 25.48 32.56 -2.42
CA LEU A 468 25.53 31.31 -1.66
C LEU A 468 24.89 31.47 -0.28
N ARG A 469 25.19 32.57 0.42
CA ARG A 469 24.53 32.91 1.70
C ARG A 469 23.03 33.12 1.54
N TRP A 470 22.61 33.75 0.46
CA TRP A 470 21.19 33.92 0.15
C TRP A 470 20.48 32.58 -0.06
N VAL A 471 21.06 31.65 -0.82
CA VAL A 471 20.53 30.27 -1.01
C VAL A 471 20.46 29.51 0.32
N ILE A 472 21.45 29.67 1.19
CA ILE A 472 21.46 29.07 2.53
C ILE A 472 20.32 29.62 3.42
N ALA A 473 20.01 30.91 3.31
CA ALA A 473 18.96 31.56 4.09
C ALA A 473 17.52 31.29 3.59
N ARG A 474 17.34 30.63 2.43
CA ARG A 474 16.01 30.40 1.84
C ARG A 474 15.13 29.45 2.68
N PRO A 475 13.80 29.70 2.74
CA PRO A 475 12.85 28.90 3.52
C PRO A 475 12.72 27.45 3.03
N GLU A 476 12.16 26.61 3.89
CA GLU A 476 12.09 25.14 3.76
C GLU A 476 11.41 24.60 2.50
N TYR A 477 10.54 25.37 1.86
CA TYR A 477 9.75 24.94 0.69
C TYR A 477 10.38 25.35 -0.66
N SER A 478 11.63 25.80 -0.67
CA SER A 478 12.35 26.25 -1.88
C SER A 478 13.20 25.15 -2.52
N GLN A 479 13.40 25.19 -3.84
CA GLN A 479 14.38 24.36 -4.55
C GLN A 479 15.81 24.60 -4.06
N ALA A 480 16.09 25.78 -3.50
CA ALA A 480 17.32 26.07 -2.78
C ALA A 480 17.59 25.02 -1.67
N ARG A 481 16.57 24.52 -0.95
CA ARG A 481 16.76 23.42 0.03
C ARG A 481 17.24 22.14 -0.63
N ALA A 482 16.61 21.75 -1.74
CA ALA A 482 16.98 20.54 -2.46
C ALA A 482 18.44 20.61 -2.93
N CYS A 483 18.86 21.76 -3.45
CA CYS A 483 20.25 21.98 -3.89
C CYS A 483 21.26 22.10 -2.77
N ARG A 484 20.86 22.57 -1.57
CA ARG A 484 21.72 22.48 -0.37
C ARG A 484 21.98 21.04 0.03
N SER A 485 20.95 20.21 0.00
CA SER A 485 21.04 18.80 0.39
C SER A 485 21.77 17.92 -0.64
N ASN A 486 21.67 18.25 -1.94
CA ASN A 486 22.23 17.46 -3.03
C ASN A 486 22.77 18.31 -4.18
N GLY A 487 23.82 19.08 -3.91
CA GLY A 487 24.42 20.00 -4.89
C GLY A 487 24.80 19.35 -6.23
N ASN A 488 25.17 18.06 -6.22
CA ASN A 488 25.59 17.33 -7.43
C ASN A 488 24.45 17.11 -8.45
N ALA A 489 23.20 17.13 -7.98
CA ALA A 489 21.98 17.02 -8.79
C ALA A 489 21.39 18.38 -9.17
N CYS A 490 22.03 19.48 -8.75
CA CYS A 490 21.62 20.82 -9.14
C CYS A 490 22.59 21.44 -10.13
N VAL A 491 22.01 22.20 -11.05
CA VAL A 491 22.76 23.01 -12.01
C VAL A 491 22.39 24.48 -11.85
N LEU A 492 23.40 25.34 -11.88
CA LEU A 492 23.23 26.78 -11.92
C LEU A 492 23.51 27.30 -13.34
N LEU A 493 22.56 28.06 -13.88
CA LEU A 493 22.72 28.79 -15.13
C LEU A 493 22.75 30.30 -14.84
N SER A 494 23.49 31.04 -15.66
CA SER A 494 23.46 32.50 -15.66
C SER A 494 22.87 33.00 -16.99
N LEU A 495 21.69 33.60 -16.94
CA LEU A 495 20.89 34.01 -18.09
C LEU A 495 20.53 35.49 -17.94
N ASP A 496 20.42 36.24 -19.04
CA ASP A 496 19.88 37.60 -19.02
C ASP A 496 18.41 37.49 -19.45
N VAL A 497 17.52 37.40 -18.46
CA VAL A 497 16.11 37.01 -18.69
C VAL A 497 15.25 38.24 -19.03
N ASP A 498 15.57 39.39 -18.47
CA ASP A 498 14.84 40.64 -18.70
C ASP A 498 15.53 41.58 -19.71
N SER A 499 16.68 41.19 -20.25
CA SER A 499 17.42 41.92 -21.29
C SER A 499 17.99 43.26 -20.83
N ASP A 500 18.27 43.40 -19.52
CA ASP A 500 18.88 44.59 -18.94
C ASP A 500 20.42 44.60 -19.02
N GLY A 501 21.01 43.45 -19.40
CA GLY A 501 22.45 43.24 -19.56
C GLY A 501 23.14 42.65 -18.32
N ASP A 502 22.48 42.62 -17.16
CA ASP A 502 22.90 41.85 -16.00
C ASP A 502 22.45 40.39 -16.15
N LYS A 503 23.02 39.48 -15.34
CA LYS A 503 22.72 38.04 -15.40
C LYS A 503 21.97 37.60 -14.16
N GLU A 504 20.76 37.09 -14.35
CA GLU A 504 20.02 36.29 -13.37
C GLU A 504 20.63 34.91 -13.20
N TYR A 505 20.44 34.36 -12.00
CA TYR A 505 20.77 32.99 -11.69
C TYR A 505 19.54 32.10 -11.67
N LEU A 506 19.55 31.09 -12.53
CA LEU A 506 18.54 30.03 -12.58
C LEU A 506 19.11 28.77 -11.92
N LEU A 507 18.62 28.46 -10.73
CA LEU A 507 19.02 27.27 -9.97
C LEU A 507 18.03 26.15 -10.22
N CYS A 508 18.45 25.10 -10.93
CA CYS A 508 17.60 23.98 -11.32
C CYS A 508 17.92 22.71 -10.54
N ASN A 509 16.89 22.06 -10.03
CA ASN A 509 16.96 20.75 -9.41
C ASN A 509 16.62 19.65 -10.44
N LEU A 510 17.63 18.88 -10.84
CA LEU A 510 17.52 17.84 -11.87
C LEU A 510 17.15 16.46 -11.31
N HIS A 511 16.61 16.40 -10.07
CA HIS A 511 16.33 15.13 -9.40
C HIS A 511 15.21 14.31 -10.06
N ASP A 512 14.14 14.96 -10.50
CA ASP A 512 13.03 14.31 -11.17
C ASP A 512 13.29 14.24 -12.69
N ARG A 513 13.02 13.07 -13.27
CA ARG A 513 13.21 12.79 -14.71
C ARG A 513 12.09 13.37 -15.58
N LYS A 514 10.90 13.53 -15.02
CA LYS A 514 9.70 13.96 -15.76
C LYS A 514 9.46 15.47 -15.66
N SER A 515 9.90 16.08 -14.57
CA SER A 515 9.81 17.52 -14.36
C SER A 515 11.10 18.05 -13.75
N VAL A 516 11.62 19.15 -14.30
CA VAL A 516 12.72 19.89 -13.69
C VAL A 516 12.14 21.16 -13.09
N GLN A 517 12.40 21.34 -11.80
CA GLN A 517 11.95 22.51 -11.05
C GLN A 517 13.14 23.42 -10.80
N CYS A 518 13.00 24.69 -11.17
CA CYS A 518 14.04 25.71 -11.03
C CYS A 518 13.52 26.93 -10.28
N GLU A 519 14.44 27.69 -9.70
CA GLU A 519 14.19 29.00 -9.10
C GLU A 519 15.04 30.05 -9.78
N LEU A 520 14.40 31.13 -10.23
CA LEU A 520 15.07 32.30 -10.79
C LEU A 520 15.37 33.31 -9.66
N ALA A 521 16.60 33.79 -9.64
CA ALA A 521 17.07 34.84 -8.74
C ALA A 521 17.68 35.99 -9.54
N SER A 522 17.28 37.21 -9.20
CA SER A 522 17.82 38.45 -9.79
C SER A 522 18.55 39.26 -8.73
N ARG A 523 19.51 40.07 -9.16
CA ARG A 523 20.36 40.89 -8.29
C ARG A 523 19.83 42.31 -8.26
N GLU A 524 19.41 42.77 -7.08
CA GLU A 524 18.98 44.15 -6.87
C GLU A 524 19.99 44.92 -6.02
N SER A 525 19.82 46.24 -5.90
CA SER A 525 20.70 47.12 -5.11
C SER A 525 20.79 46.76 -3.62
N THR A 526 19.81 46.01 -3.09
CA THR A 526 19.75 45.56 -1.69
C THR A 526 20.20 44.11 -1.49
N GLY A 527 20.56 43.40 -2.57
CA GLY A 527 20.98 42.00 -2.55
C GLY A 527 20.23 41.12 -3.55
N TRP A 528 20.36 39.80 -3.39
CA TRP A 528 19.66 38.83 -4.24
C TRP A 528 18.17 38.73 -3.88
N ARG A 529 17.29 38.70 -4.88
CA ARG A 529 15.84 38.52 -4.72
C ARG A 529 15.34 37.31 -5.51
N TYR A 530 14.37 36.61 -4.94
CA TYR A 530 13.64 35.55 -5.62
C TYR A 530 12.70 36.16 -6.67
N ALA A 531 12.92 35.83 -7.94
CA ALA A 531 12.13 36.33 -9.06
C ALA A 531 10.90 35.44 -9.35
N GLY A 532 11.03 34.12 -9.22
CA GLY A 532 9.91 33.19 -9.40
C GLY A 532 10.34 31.75 -9.66
N PRO A 533 9.37 30.81 -9.67
CA PRO A 533 9.62 29.43 -10.03
C PRO A 533 9.60 29.26 -11.56
N VAL A 534 10.38 28.31 -12.06
CA VAL A 534 10.36 27.89 -13.46
C VAL A 534 10.27 26.37 -13.49
N SER A 535 9.28 25.82 -14.19
CA SER A 535 9.08 24.37 -14.29
C SER A 535 9.21 23.96 -15.76
N PHE A 536 10.09 22.99 -16.02
CA PHE A 536 10.18 22.34 -17.32
C PHE A 536 9.54 20.96 -17.20
N TYR A 537 8.60 20.62 -18.09
CA TYR A 537 7.94 19.32 -18.13
C TYR A 537 8.33 18.58 -19.39
N ASN A 538 8.70 17.31 -19.22
CA ASN A 538 8.95 16.41 -20.34
C ASN A 538 7.73 15.51 -20.53
N TYR A 539 6.74 15.98 -21.30
CA TYR A 539 5.51 15.22 -21.55
C TYR A 539 5.69 14.10 -22.58
N ASP A 540 6.66 14.24 -23.49
CA ASP A 540 6.99 13.24 -24.50
C ASP A 540 8.39 12.67 -24.24
N ASN A 541 8.47 11.38 -23.91
CA ASN A 541 9.73 10.61 -23.75
C ASN A 541 10.62 10.56 -25.03
N LYS A 542 10.42 11.45 -25.99
CA LYS A 542 11.09 11.53 -27.30
C LYS A 542 11.74 12.89 -27.58
N ALA A 543 11.66 13.87 -26.68
CA ALA A 543 12.34 15.15 -26.89
C ALA A 543 13.86 14.97 -26.73
N GLU A 544 14.55 14.78 -27.86
CA GLU A 544 15.97 15.11 -27.96
C GLU A 544 16.10 16.64 -28.10
N PRO A 545 17.03 17.28 -27.35
CA PRO A 545 17.95 16.68 -26.38
C PRO A 545 17.30 16.38 -25.02
N ASP A 546 17.85 15.41 -24.27
CA ASP A 546 17.48 15.17 -22.85
C ASP A 546 17.54 16.51 -22.11
N LEU A 547 16.39 16.96 -21.58
CA LEU A 547 16.21 18.21 -20.83
C LEU A 547 17.35 18.48 -19.83
N ARG A 548 17.83 17.44 -19.15
CA ARG A 548 18.94 17.58 -18.18
C ARG A 548 20.27 17.88 -18.86
N SER A 549 20.52 17.27 -20.02
CA SER A 549 21.71 17.48 -20.82
C SER A 549 21.72 18.90 -21.41
N ALA A 550 20.58 19.39 -21.91
CA ALA A 550 20.41 20.75 -22.40
C ALA A 550 20.67 21.79 -21.31
N LEU A 551 20.10 21.58 -20.11
CA LEU A 551 20.32 22.47 -18.95
C LEU A 551 21.78 22.47 -18.49
N ARG A 552 22.47 21.32 -18.49
CA ARG A 552 23.91 21.24 -18.17
C ARG A 552 24.79 21.88 -19.25
N ALA A 553 24.38 21.78 -20.51
CA ALA A 553 25.06 22.41 -21.63
C ALA A 553 24.78 23.92 -21.73
N GLY A 554 23.90 24.47 -20.89
CA GLY A 554 23.49 25.87 -20.96
C GLY A 554 22.67 26.22 -22.22
N GLN A 555 22.06 25.22 -22.87
CA GLN A 555 21.25 25.38 -24.06
C GLN A 555 19.83 25.83 -23.68
N VAL A 556 19.73 27.06 -23.15
CA VAL A 556 18.46 27.67 -22.76
C VAL A 556 18.33 29.01 -23.47
N ASP A 557 17.35 29.11 -24.35
CA ASP A 557 17.02 30.35 -25.04
C ASP A 557 15.99 31.14 -24.22
N VAL A 558 16.30 32.42 -23.98
CA VAL A 558 15.35 33.36 -23.38
C VAL A 558 14.48 33.93 -24.50
N VAL A 559 13.20 33.58 -24.48
CA VAL A 559 12.21 34.07 -25.45
C VAL A 559 11.32 35.10 -24.77
N GLN A 560 11.31 36.33 -25.29
CA GLN A 560 10.41 37.36 -24.77
C GLN A 560 8.96 37.05 -25.13
N PRO A 561 8.00 37.23 -24.20
CA PRO A 561 6.61 36.93 -24.45
C PRO A 561 6.08 37.84 -25.57
N ARG A 562 5.41 37.23 -26.56
CA ARG A 562 4.77 37.94 -27.68
C ARG A 562 3.76 38.98 -27.19
N TRP A 563 3.04 38.64 -26.13
CA TRP A 563 2.00 39.46 -25.54
C TRP A 563 2.49 40.06 -24.22
N GLY A 564 2.29 41.36 -24.04
CA GLY A 564 2.54 42.02 -22.76
C GLY A 564 1.61 41.50 -21.65
N ARG A 565 1.97 41.80 -20.40
CA ARG A 565 1.12 41.46 -19.25
C ARG A 565 -0.10 42.37 -19.19
N LEU A 566 -1.27 41.79 -18.96
CA LEU A 566 -2.51 42.53 -18.75
C LEU A 566 -2.58 42.99 -17.30
N HIS A 567 -2.74 44.29 -17.08
CA HIS A 567 -2.80 44.90 -15.76
C HIS A 567 -4.15 45.58 -15.54
N ILE A 568 -4.76 45.29 -14.40
CA ILE A 568 -5.95 45.99 -13.88
C ILE A 568 -5.49 46.72 -12.62
N ALA A 569 -5.88 47.97 -12.46
CA ALA A 569 -5.46 48.80 -11.34
C ALA A 569 -5.72 48.11 -9.99
N GLY A 570 -4.66 47.95 -9.19
CA GLY A 570 -4.71 47.30 -7.88
C GLY A 570 -4.44 45.78 -7.89
N LEU A 571 -4.21 45.17 -9.05
CA LEU A 571 -3.90 43.74 -9.19
C LEU A 571 -2.51 43.52 -9.81
N THR A 572 -1.90 42.37 -9.53
CA THR A 572 -0.65 41.96 -10.17
C THR A 572 -0.87 41.72 -11.67
N PRO A 573 -0.01 42.26 -12.56
CA PRO A 573 -0.11 42.01 -14.00
C PRO A 573 -0.08 40.52 -14.33
N GLN A 574 -1.04 40.05 -15.13
CA GLN A 574 -1.14 38.65 -15.54
C GLN A 574 -0.51 38.44 -16.93
N PRO A 575 0.29 37.38 -17.14
CA PRO A 575 0.79 37.05 -18.47
C PRO A 575 -0.34 36.53 -19.38
N VAL A 576 -0.20 36.73 -20.68
CA VAL A 576 -1.05 36.08 -21.68
C VAL A 576 -0.29 34.88 -22.22
N GLU A 577 -0.80 33.68 -21.97
CA GLU A 577 -0.18 32.44 -22.39
C GLU A 577 -0.64 32.06 -23.81
N ASP A 578 0.31 31.87 -24.72
CA ASP A 578 0.01 31.49 -26.11
C ASP A 578 -0.24 29.98 -26.16
N GLN A 579 -1.47 29.57 -26.44
CA GLN A 579 -1.83 28.14 -26.55
C GLN A 579 -1.49 27.52 -27.92
N GLN A 580 -0.72 28.21 -28.78
CA GLN A 580 -0.30 27.70 -30.10
C GLN A 580 0.89 26.73 -30.08
N GLY A 581 1.25 26.15 -28.94
CA GLY A 581 2.00 24.88 -28.93
C GLY A 581 1.04 23.74 -29.24
N GLU A 582 1.30 22.92 -30.25
CA GLU A 582 0.53 21.72 -30.58
C GLU A 582 0.09 20.98 -29.31
N ILE A 583 -1.19 21.08 -28.97
CA ILE A 583 -1.80 20.20 -27.98
C ILE A 583 -1.67 18.80 -28.58
N PRO A 584 -0.94 17.86 -27.94
CA PRO A 584 -0.93 16.47 -28.41
C PRO A 584 -2.38 16.02 -28.53
N THR A 585 -2.74 15.44 -29.67
CA THR A 585 -4.13 15.14 -30.06
C THR A 585 -4.84 14.22 -29.03
N ASP A 586 -4.09 13.60 -28.12
CA ASP A 586 -4.58 12.81 -26.98
C ASP A 586 -5.25 13.64 -25.87
N CYS A 587 -4.89 14.91 -25.68
CA CYS A 587 -5.47 15.73 -24.60
C CYS A 587 -6.84 16.32 -24.98
N GLN A 588 -7.11 16.49 -26.28
CA GLN A 588 -8.39 17.00 -26.77
C GLN A 588 -9.56 16.02 -26.50
N GLN A 589 -9.31 14.71 -26.48
CA GLN A 589 -10.35 13.72 -26.16
C GLN A 589 -10.73 13.70 -24.67
N SER A 590 -9.75 13.84 -23.76
CA SER A 590 -10.03 13.83 -22.31
C SER A 590 -10.76 15.09 -21.83
N CYS A 591 -10.53 16.23 -22.47
CA CYS A 591 -11.23 17.48 -22.14
C CYS A 591 -12.65 17.52 -22.74
N ALA A 592 -12.86 16.96 -23.94
CA ALA A 592 -14.19 16.85 -24.54
C ALA A 592 -15.13 15.95 -23.69
N GLU A 593 -14.63 14.84 -23.15
CA GLU A 593 -15.41 13.95 -22.27
C GLU A 593 -15.79 14.59 -20.92
N SER A 594 -15.09 15.66 -20.48
CA SER A 594 -15.44 16.38 -19.26
C SER A 594 -16.52 17.45 -19.50
N ALA A 595 -16.55 18.04 -20.71
CA ALA A 595 -17.59 18.97 -21.11
C ALA A 595 -18.94 18.26 -21.36
N GLU A 596 -18.93 17.07 -21.98
CA GLU A 596 -20.16 16.26 -22.17
C GLU A 596 -20.72 15.73 -20.84
N ARG A 597 -19.87 15.43 -19.85
CA ARG A 597 -20.33 14.99 -18.51
C ARG A 597 -21.10 16.07 -17.75
N ASN A 598 -20.81 17.34 -17.99
CA ASN A 598 -21.49 18.46 -17.33
C ASN A 598 -22.75 18.94 -18.09
N ALA A 599 -22.96 18.51 -19.34
CA ALA A 599 -24.12 18.90 -20.14
C ALA A 599 -25.34 17.99 -19.97
N VAL A 600 -25.23 16.85 -19.29
CA VAL A 600 -26.31 15.84 -19.14
C VAL A 600 -27.08 15.97 -17.80
N ALA A 601 -26.78 16.99 -17.00
CA ALA A 601 -27.46 17.24 -15.73
C ALA A 601 -28.31 18.52 -15.75
N ASP A 602 -29.32 18.57 -16.64
CA ASP A 602 -30.57 19.29 -16.34
C ASP A 602 -31.72 18.80 -17.24
N PRO A 603 -32.84 18.32 -16.67
CA PRO A 603 -34.12 18.43 -17.33
C PRO A 603 -35.13 19.19 -16.46
N THR A 604 -35.72 20.19 -17.12
CA THR A 604 -37.14 20.60 -17.04
C THR A 604 -37.60 21.47 -15.85
N SER A 605 -37.86 22.74 -16.16
CA SER A 605 -39.23 23.27 -16.04
C SER A 605 -39.41 24.50 -16.95
N ASP A 606 -40.14 24.31 -18.05
CA ASP A 606 -40.87 25.36 -18.76
C ASP A 606 -42.02 25.85 -17.87
N ASP A 607 -42.16 27.16 -17.68
CA ASP A 607 -43.30 27.94 -18.22
C ASP A 607 -43.20 29.45 -17.86
N PRO A 608 -43.87 30.34 -18.62
CA PRO A 608 -43.43 31.71 -18.81
C PRO A 608 -44.23 32.77 -18.05
N ALA A 609 -43.58 33.93 -17.90
CA ALA A 609 -44.07 35.30 -17.82
C ALA A 609 -45.52 35.58 -17.37
N VAL A 610 -45.68 36.53 -16.42
CA VAL A 610 -46.33 37.86 -16.64
C VAL A 610 -46.57 38.60 -15.30
N THR A 611 -46.11 39.86 -15.26
CA THR A 611 -46.52 41.04 -14.44
C THR A 611 -46.36 41.08 -12.91
N SER A 612 -45.55 42.05 -12.46
CA SER A 612 -45.71 42.89 -11.24
C SER A 612 -47.02 43.72 -11.28
N PRO A 613 -47.55 44.36 -10.20
CA PRO A 613 -46.85 44.87 -8.99
C PRO A 613 -47.63 44.83 -7.64
N SER A 614 -46.97 45.37 -6.60
CA SER A 614 -47.49 46.14 -5.45
C SER A 614 -48.30 45.47 -4.30
N ASP A 615 -47.84 45.85 -3.10
CA ASP A 615 -48.58 46.23 -1.88
C ASP A 615 -48.94 45.20 -0.78
N SER A 616 -48.43 45.56 0.41
CA SER A 616 -49.05 45.55 1.76
C SER A 616 -49.69 44.25 2.29
N ASN A 617 -49.03 43.60 3.26
CA ASN A 617 -49.24 43.78 4.71
C ASN A 617 -48.40 42.79 5.51
#